data_AF-A0A351VCK8-F1
#
_entry.id   AF-A0A351VCK8-F1
#
_cell.length_a   1.000
_cell.length_b   1.000
_cell.length_c   1.000
_cell.angle_alpha   90.00
_cell.angle_beta   90.00
_cell.angle_gamma   90.00
#
_symmetry.space_group_name_H-M   'P 1'
#
loop_
_entity.id
_entity.type
_entity.pdbx_description
1 polymer ?
#
loop_
_entity_poly.entity_id
_entity_poly.type
_entity_poly.pdbx_seq_one_letter_code
_entity_poly.pdbx_strand_id
1 'polypeptide(L)'
;TPAGIPIGIYVKTQGVLVIGVGDFVGEEGQKVSPSQYVLQSGDYITQVNDEEITGKSDFIEKIKHSEGQELVMNVKRGEDNLVLSVRPEASQSGDYKIGIWVRDNAQGVGTMTYINENADFGALGHGINDVDTSTLMELEKGTLYHTEIIGITRGSNGAPGELTGYIEYDEDNIIGEITENTAEGIFGTCNSQIYETVSAEALPIGLKQEITRGPAQIICSIDGTPRYYDIEIMEVHLDNDNVNRGIVLRITDAELLSLTGGIV
;
A
#
# COMPACT_ATOMS: atom_id res chain seq x y z
N THR A 1 -8.49 8.07 20.08
CA THR A 1 -7.48 9.13 20.21
C THR A 1 -6.83 9.43 18.87
N PRO A 2 -6.74 10.70 18.46
CA PRO A 2 -5.97 11.08 17.27
C PRO A 2 -4.48 10.77 17.48
N ALA A 3 -3.82 10.23 16.46
CA ALA A 3 -2.42 9.80 16.54
C ALA A 3 -1.48 10.75 15.79
N GLY A 4 -1.64 10.87 14.47
CA GLY A 4 -0.79 11.72 13.63
C GLY A 4 0.66 11.22 13.50
N ILE A 5 0.89 9.92 13.68
CA ILE A 5 2.24 9.33 13.80
C ILE A 5 2.64 8.60 12.52
N PRO A 6 3.87 8.82 12.01
CA PRO A 6 4.44 8.02 10.94
C PRO A 6 4.50 6.53 11.27
N ILE A 7 4.11 5.70 10.32
CA ILE A 7 4.14 4.24 10.43
C ILE A 7 4.79 3.62 9.21
N GLY A 8 5.60 2.60 9.44
CA GLY A 8 6.11 1.72 8.40
C GLY A 8 5.05 0.68 8.05
N ILE A 9 4.83 0.47 6.77
CA ILE A 9 3.81 -0.43 6.24
C ILE A 9 4.50 -1.51 5.44
N TYR A 10 4.17 -2.76 5.72
CA TYR A 10 4.49 -3.91 4.89
C TYR A 10 3.22 -4.69 4.62
N VAL A 11 2.92 -4.95 3.36
CA VAL A 11 1.77 -5.76 2.94
C VAL A 11 2.24 -6.84 2.00
N LYS A 12 1.75 -8.05 2.24
CA LYS A 12 1.95 -9.22 1.39
C LYS A 12 0.63 -9.62 0.76
N THR A 13 0.68 -9.95 -0.53
CA THR A 13 -0.50 -10.38 -1.27
C THR A 13 -0.77 -11.87 -1.13
N GLN A 14 -2.01 -12.27 -1.33
CA GLN A 14 -2.35 -13.68 -1.51
C GLN A 14 -1.81 -14.16 -2.87
N GLY A 15 -0.77 -15.00 -2.85
CA GLY A 15 -0.07 -15.41 -4.07
C GLY A 15 0.72 -14.27 -4.71
N VAL A 16 0.70 -14.18 -6.03
CA VAL A 16 1.41 -13.14 -6.80
C VAL A 16 0.46 -12.37 -7.73
N LEU A 17 0.54 -11.05 -7.71
CA LEU A 17 -0.18 -10.14 -8.60
C LEU A 17 0.56 -9.98 -9.92
N VAL A 18 -0.11 -10.22 -11.04
CA VAL A 18 0.36 -9.89 -12.39
C VAL A 18 0.23 -8.38 -12.61
N ILE A 19 1.35 -7.69 -12.77
CA ILE A 19 1.37 -6.24 -13.03
C ILE A 19 1.51 -5.93 -14.52
N GLY A 20 2.00 -6.88 -15.32
CA GLY A 20 2.13 -6.72 -16.76
C GLY A 20 2.38 -8.03 -17.49
N VAL A 21 2.08 -8.03 -18.78
CA VAL A 21 2.37 -9.12 -19.72
C VAL A 21 3.17 -8.58 -20.87
N GLY A 22 4.18 -9.33 -21.31
CA GLY A 22 5.03 -8.87 -22.39
C GLY A 22 5.98 -9.92 -22.89
N ASP A 23 6.90 -9.44 -23.70
CA ASP A 23 7.75 -10.28 -24.52
C ASP A 23 9.14 -10.46 -23.90
N PHE A 24 9.75 -11.62 -24.16
CA PHE A 24 11.17 -11.85 -23.96
C PHE A 24 11.80 -12.52 -25.18
N VAL A 25 13.13 -12.62 -25.19
CA VAL A 25 13.87 -13.26 -26.27
C VAL A 25 14.06 -14.74 -25.93
N GLY A 26 13.48 -15.60 -26.77
CA GLY A 26 13.57 -17.05 -26.68
C GLY A 26 14.94 -17.59 -27.10
N GLU A 27 15.14 -18.89 -26.93
CA GLU A 27 16.41 -19.59 -27.22
C GLU A 27 16.94 -19.35 -28.65
N GLU A 28 16.07 -19.32 -29.67
CA GLU A 28 16.45 -19.10 -31.07
C GLU A 28 16.47 -17.62 -31.47
N GLY A 29 16.36 -16.70 -30.51
CA GLY A 29 16.36 -15.25 -30.75
C GLY A 29 14.99 -14.68 -31.17
N GLN A 30 13.94 -15.50 -31.20
CA GLN A 30 12.57 -15.07 -31.46
C GLN A 30 11.99 -14.29 -30.28
N LYS A 31 11.03 -13.40 -30.57
CA LYS A 31 10.24 -12.72 -29.55
C LYS A 31 9.09 -13.63 -29.12
N VAL A 32 8.96 -13.90 -27.81
CA VAL A 32 7.97 -14.82 -27.24
C VAL A 32 7.21 -14.19 -26.07
N SER A 33 5.91 -14.47 -26.00
CA SER A 33 5.04 -14.08 -24.87
C SER A 33 4.00 -15.17 -24.60
N PRO A 34 4.37 -16.24 -23.87
CA PRO A 34 3.50 -17.37 -23.59
C PRO A 34 2.17 -16.99 -22.92
N SER A 35 2.17 -15.93 -22.10
CA SER A 35 1.01 -15.50 -21.33
C SER A 35 0.12 -14.46 -22.03
N GLN A 36 0.45 -13.98 -23.24
CA GLN A 36 -0.21 -12.82 -23.89
C GLN A 36 -1.74 -12.88 -23.97
N TYR A 37 -2.31 -14.07 -24.12
CA TYR A 37 -3.76 -14.28 -24.26
C TYR A 37 -4.35 -15.13 -23.13
N VAL A 38 -3.57 -15.35 -22.07
CA VAL A 38 -3.96 -16.20 -20.93
C VAL A 38 -4.09 -15.36 -19.67
N LEU A 39 -3.02 -14.64 -19.32
CA LEU A 39 -2.96 -13.78 -18.15
C LEU A 39 -3.09 -12.31 -18.55
N GLN A 40 -3.46 -11.48 -17.60
CA GLN A 40 -3.53 -10.03 -17.76
C GLN A 40 -3.19 -9.31 -16.45
N SER A 41 -2.87 -8.02 -16.55
CA SER A 41 -2.65 -7.19 -15.36
C SER A 41 -3.89 -7.22 -14.44
N GLY A 42 -3.66 -7.36 -13.14
CA GLY A 42 -4.71 -7.51 -12.13
C GLY A 42 -5.06 -8.96 -11.77
N ASP A 43 -4.51 -9.94 -12.49
CA ASP A 43 -4.67 -11.35 -12.13
C ASP A 43 -3.84 -11.69 -10.88
N TYR A 44 -4.45 -12.37 -9.91
CA TYR A 44 -3.76 -12.99 -8.78
C TYR A 44 -3.55 -14.47 -9.05
N ILE A 45 -2.29 -14.91 -9.16
CA ILE A 45 -1.97 -16.33 -9.28
C ILE A 45 -1.75 -16.87 -7.88
N THR A 46 -2.59 -17.81 -7.46
CA THR A 46 -2.58 -18.36 -6.09
C THR A 46 -1.98 -19.76 -6.01
N GLN A 47 -2.03 -20.53 -7.11
CA GLN A 47 -1.48 -21.88 -7.17
C GLN A 47 -0.86 -22.17 -8.54
N VAL A 48 0.14 -23.07 -8.56
CA VAL A 48 0.67 -23.71 -9.78
C VAL A 48 0.73 -25.22 -9.55
N ASN A 49 0.16 -26.01 -10.46
CA ASN A 49 0.13 -27.47 -10.42
C ASN A 49 -0.33 -28.03 -9.06
N ASP A 50 -1.47 -27.52 -8.58
CA ASP A 50 -2.08 -27.87 -7.28
C ASP A 50 -1.27 -27.48 -6.02
N GLU A 51 -0.16 -26.76 -6.19
CA GLU A 51 0.64 -26.23 -5.08
C GLU A 51 0.41 -24.73 -4.88
N GLU A 52 0.16 -24.31 -3.64
CA GLU A 52 0.06 -22.89 -3.28
C GLU A 52 1.36 -22.14 -3.51
N ILE A 53 1.20 -20.88 -3.93
CA ILE A 53 2.30 -19.94 -4.11
C ILE A 53 2.42 -19.10 -2.84
N THR A 54 3.57 -19.20 -2.19
CA THR A 54 3.85 -18.46 -0.95
C THR A 54 4.48 -17.09 -1.19
N GLY A 55 4.85 -16.77 -2.44
CA GLY A 55 5.40 -15.48 -2.84
C GLY A 55 6.12 -15.54 -4.18
N LYS A 56 6.73 -14.43 -4.57
CA LYS A 56 7.39 -14.27 -5.87
C LYS A 56 8.54 -15.26 -6.09
N SER A 57 9.37 -15.49 -5.08
CA SER A 57 10.52 -16.40 -5.21
C SER A 57 10.08 -17.84 -5.47
N ASP A 58 9.10 -18.33 -4.69
CA ASP A 58 8.48 -19.64 -4.87
C ASP A 58 7.82 -19.77 -6.25
N PHE A 59 7.05 -18.76 -6.68
CA PHE A 59 6.47 -18.74 -8.02
C PHE A 59 7.50 -18.87 -9.15
N ILE A 60 8.60 -18.10 -9.06
CA ILE A 60 9.68 -18.16 -10.04
C ILE A 60 10.35 -19.54 -10.03
N GLU A 61 10.55 -20.14 -8.86
CA GLU A 61 11.09 -21.49 -8.75
C GLU A 61 10.17 -22.54 -9.38
N LYS A 62 8.85 -22.47 -9.15
CA LYS A 62 7.88 -23.38 -9.79
C LYS A 62 7.91 -23.27 -11.31
N ILE A 63 8.07 -22.07 -11.87
CA ILE A 63 8.24 -21.89 -13.33
C ILE A 63 9.54 -22.51 -13.82
N LYS A 64 10.66 -22.30 -13.12
CA LYS A 64 11.96 -22.85 -13.52
C LYS A 64 11.97 -24.37 -13.52
N HIS A 65 11.37 -25.00 -12.51
CA HIS A 65 11.28 -26.46 -12.40
C HIS A 65 10.25 -27.10 -13.34
N SER A 66 9.47 -26.30 -14.08
CA SER A 66 8.54 -26.83 -15.09
C SER A 66 9.26 -27.54 -16.24
N GLU A 67 10.52 -27.21 -16.50
CA GLU A 67 11.29 -27.72 -17.66
C GLU A 67 10.51 -27.62 -19.00
N GLY A 68 9.71 -26.56 -19.15
CA GLY A 68 8.89 -26.31 -20.34
C GLY A 68 7.60 -27.13 -20.42
N GLN A 69 7.27 -27.88 -19.37
CA GLN A 69 5.97 -28.52 -19.23
C GLN A 69 4.88 -27.48 -19.00
N GLU A 70 3.67 -27.81 -19.43
CA GLU A 70 2.51 -26.96 -19.21
C GLU A 70 2.24 -26.79 -17.71
N LEU A 71 2.05 -25.56 -17.29
CA LEU A 71 1.72 -25.18 -15.93
C LEU A 71 0.22 -24.90 -15.84
N VAL A 72 -0.47 -25.55 -14.92
CA VAL A 72 -1.88 -25.26 -14.61
C VAL A 72 -1.91 -24.31 -13.41
N MET A 73 -2.56 -23.16 -13.56
CA MET A 73 -2.57 -22.08 -12.59
C MET A 73 -3.99 -21.80 -12.12
N ASN A 74 -4.17 -21.64 -10.81
CA ASN A 74 -5.38 -21.05 -10.26
C ASN A 74 -5.19 -19.54 -10.19
N VAL A 75 -6.09 -18.83 -10.86
CA VAL A 75 -6.02 -17.39 -11.08
C VAL A 75 -7.31 -16.75 -10.60
N LYS A 76 -7.19 -15.81 -9.67
CA LYS A 76 -8.29 -14.93 -9.27
C LYS A 76 -8.25 -13.66 -10.13
N ARG A 77 -9.34 -13.39 -10.83
CA ARG A 77 -9.52 -12.23 -11.73
C ARG A 77 -10.77 -11.47 -11.29
N GLY A 78 -10.57 -10.42 -10.50
CA GLY A 78 -11.68 -9.80 -9.77
C GLY A 78 -12.30 -10.81 -8.81
N GLU A 79 -13.60 -11.05 -8.93
CA GLU A 79 -14.31 -12.04 -8.10
C GLU A 79 -14.27 -13.46 -8.66
N ASP A 80 -13.83 -13.63 -9.92
CA ASP A 80 -13.83 -14.92 -10.60
C ASP A 80 -12.58 -15.74 -10.28
N ASN A 81 -12.76 -17.04 -10.04
CA ASN A 81 -11.67 -18.00 -9.94
C ASN A 81 -11.58 -18.82 -11.24
N LEU A 82 -10.44 -18.74 -11.90
CA LEU A 82 -10.16 -19.35 -13.20
C LEU A 82 -9.06 -20.39 -13.05
N VAL A 83 -9.14 -21.46 -13.84
CA VAL A 83 -8.04 -22.41 -14.03
C VAL A 83 -7.49 -22.20 -15.43
N LEU A 84 -6.25 -21.73 -15.52
CA LEU A 84 -5.60 -21.34 -16.77
C LEU A 84 -4.32 -22.14 -16.97
N SER A 85 -3.99 -22.48 -18.21
CA SER A 85 -2.73 -23.17 -18.51
C SER A 85 -1.79 -22.31 -19.34
N VAL A 86 -0.51 -22.35 -18.99
CA VAL A 86 0.55 -21.65 -19.72
C VAL A 86 1.72 -22.59 -19.90
N ARG A 87 2.25 -22.67 -21.11
CA ARG A 87 3.48 -23.42 -21.39
C ARG A 87 4.68 -22.47 -21.35
N PRO A 88 5.62 -22.62 -20.40
CA PRO A 88 6.82 -21.79 -20.34
C PRO A 88 7.74 -22.03 -21.55
N GLU A 89 8.43 -20.97 -21.96
CA GLU A 89 9.43 -21.05 -23.03
C GLU A 89 10.82 -20.70 -22.50
N ALA A 90 11.84 -21.37 -23.03
CA ALA A 90 13.23 -21.12 -22.67
C ALA A 90 13.69 -19.78 -23.23
N SER A 91 14.30 -18.97 -22.37
CA SER A 91 14.98 -17.73 -22.77
C SER A 91 16.43 -18.03 -23.21
N GLN A 92 17.11 -17.05 -23.81
CA GLN A 92 18.52 -17.20 -24.21
C GLN A 92 19.48 -17.57 -23.06
N SER A 93 19.11 -17.31 -21.80
CA SER A 93 19.90 -17.73 -20.64
C SER A 93 19.69 -19.19 -20.23
N GLY A 94 18.78 -19.91 -20.91
CA GLY A 94 18.38 -21.28 -20.58
C GLY A 94 17.29 -21.37 -19.50
N ASP A 95 16.91 -20.26 -18.87
CA ASP A 95 15.82 -20.24 -17.90
C ASP A 95 14.45 -20.20 -18.60
N TYR A 96 13.48 -20.93 -18.04
CA TYR A 96 12.08 -20.88 -18.49
C TYR A 96 11.35 -19.64 -17.97
N LYS A 97 10.56 -19.02 -18.85
CA LYS A 97 9.75 -17.84 -18.55
C LYS A 97 8.38 -17.95 -19.21
N ILE A 98 7.41 -17.24 -18.64
CA ILE A 98 6.04 -17.13 -19.18
C ILE A 98 5.70 -15.72 -19.71
N GLY A 99 6.61 -14.75 -19.55
CA GLY A 99 6.45 -13.41 -20.12
C GLY A 99 5.51 -12.49 -19.32
N ILE A 100 5.60 -12.54 -17.98
CA ILE A 100 4.84 -11.64 -17.10
C ILE A 100 5.76 -10.96 -16.09
N TRP A 101 5.31 -9.81 -15.58
CA TRP A 101 5.86 -9.17 -14.40
C TRP A 101 4.91 -9.39 -13.24
N VAL A 102 5.48 -9.74 -12.08
CA VAL A 102 4.71 -10.03 -10.87
C VAL A 102 5.19 -9.22 -9.67
N ARG A 103 4.26 -8.97 -8.74
CA ARG A 103 4.50 -8.36 -7.43
C ARG A 103 3.81 -9.20 -6.36
N ASP A 104 4.43 -9.34 -5.20
CA ASP A 104 3.93 -10.15 -4.08
C ASP A 104 3.85 -9.39 -2.75
N ASN A 105 4.34 -8.14 -2.74
CA ASN A 105 4.29 -7.27 -1.58
C ASN A 105 4.30 -5.79 -1.99
N ALA A 106 3.90 -4.95 -1.05
CA ALA A 106 4.03 -3.50 -1.10
C ALA A 106 4.54 -2.97 0.24
N GLN A 107 5.30 -1.89 0.16
CA GLN A 107 5.98 -1.28 1.30
C GLN A 107 5.87 0.23 1.18
N GLY A 108 5.80 0.91 2.32
CA GLY A 108 5.74 2.37 2.32
C GLY A 108 5.68 2.97 3.71
N VAL A 109 5.68 4.30 3.74
CA VAL A 109 5.46 5.09 4.94
C VAL A 109 4.06 5.66 4.86
N GLY A 110 3.31 5.53 5.95
CA GLY A 110 1.99 6.13 6.10
C GLY A 110 1.91 6.95 7.38
N THR A 111 0.73 7.49 7.67
CA THR A 111 0.44 8.17 8.93
C THR A 111 -0.75 7.48 9.60
N MET A 112 -0.54 6.99 10.83
CA MET A 112 -1.63 6.52 11.67
C MET A 112 -2.50 7.72 12.05
N THR A 113 -3.78 7.69 11.68
CA THR A 113 -4.72 8.78 11.93
C THR A 113 -5.26 8.72 13.35
N TYR A 114 -5.65 7.54 13.81
CA TYR A 114 -6.18 7.33 15.15
C TYR A 114 -5.88 5.93 15.69
N ILE A 115 -6.00 5.80 17.00
CA ILE A 115 -6.10 4.53 17.73
C ILE A 115 -7.29 4.60 18.69
N ASN A 116 -8.09 3.53 18.81
CA ASN A 116 -9.23 3.47 19.72
C ASN A 116 -8.87 2.74 21.04
N GLU A 117 -9.81 2.66 21.97
CA GLU A 117 -9.61 2.05 23.31
C GLU A 117 -9.28 0.54 23.27
N ASN A 118 -9.59 -0.13 22.16
CA ASN A 118 -9.28 -1.55 21.94
C ASN A 118 -7.91 -1.76 21.27
N ALA A 119 -7.12 -0.68 21.10
CA ALA A 119 -5.91 -0.65 20.30
C ALA A 119 -6.12 -0.93 18.80
N ASP A 120 -7.35 -0.76 18.28
CA ASP A 120 -7.57 -0.77 16.84
C ASP A 120 -7.13 0.57 16.26
N PHE A 121 -6.39 0.54 15.15
CA PHE A 121 -5.92 1.74 14.46
C PHE A 121 -6.62 1.93 13.11
N GLY A 122 -6.60 3.17 12.64
CA GLY A 122 -6.89 3.50 11.25
C GLY A 122 -5.83 4.46 10.71
N ALA A 123 -5.28 4.14 9.54
CA ALA A 123 -4.54 5.08 8.71
C ALA A 123 -5.42 5.41 7.51
N LEU A 124 -6.15 6.52 7.65
CA LEU A 124 -7.18 6.96 6.72
C LEU A 124 -6.57 7.64 5.50
N GLY A 125 -7.22 7.49 4.35
CA GLY A 125 -6.78 8.09 3.10
C GLY A 125 -7.13 7.18 1.92
N HIS A 126 -6.12 6.78 1.16
CA HIS A 126 -6.28 5.74 0.16
C HIS A 126 -5.82 4.40 0.71
N GLY A 127 -6.45 3.32 0.26
CA GLY A 127 -5.90 1.98 0.45
C GLY A 127 -4.56 1.81 -0.27
N ILE A 128 -3.86 0.73 0.07
CA ILE A 128 -2.63 0.34 -0.61
C ILE A 128 -3.01 -0.23 -1.98
N ASN A 129 -2.79 0.59 -2.99
CA ASN A 129 -2.99 0.25 -4.38
C ASN A 129 -1.67 -0.10 -5.03
N ASP A 130 -1.71 -1.02 -5.98
CA ASP A 130 -0.59 -1.29 -6.86
C ASP A 130 -0.41 -0.11 -7.84
N VAL A 131 0.83 0.39 -7.97
CA VAL A 131 1.13 1.58 -8.80
C VAL A 131 0.93 1.33 -10.29
N ASP A 132 1.10 0.08 -10.74
CA ASP A 132 1.06 -0.30 -12.14
C ASP A 132 -0.37 -0.66 -12.60
N THR A 133 -1.15 -1.29 -11.72
CA THR A 133 -2.55 -1.69 -12.03
C THR A 133 -3.60 -0.73 -11.49
N SER A 134 -3.23 0.14 -10.55
CA SER A 134 -4.18 0.99 -9.77
C SER A 134 -5.24 0.19 -9.00
N THR A 135 -5.04 -1.12 -8.81
CA THR A 135 -5.98 -1.97 -8.07
C THR A 135 -5.62 -2.01 -6.59
N LEU A 136 -6.64 -2.05 -5.75
CA LEU A 136 -6.47 -2.28 -4.31
C LEU A 136 -5.85 -3.66 -4.10
N MET A 137 -4.74 -3.71 -3.36
CA MET A 137 -4.03 -4.97 -3.16
C MET A 137 -4.78 -5.88 -2.18
N GLU A 138 -5.01 -7.12 -2.59
CA GLU A 138 -5.58 -8.15 -1.71
C GLU A 138 -4.58 -8.56 -0.64
N LEU A 139 -4.98 -8.37 0.62
CA LEU A 139 -4.14 -8.57 1.79
C LEU A 139 -4.17 -10.04 2.23
N GLU A 140 -3.03 -10.74 2.17
CA GLU A 140 -2.84 -12.02 2.89
C GLU A 140 -2.37 -11.75 4.31
N LYS A 141 -1.34 -10.91 4.43
CA LYS A 141 -0.73 -10.50 5.70
C LYS A 141 -0.25 -9.08 5.58
N GLY A 142 -0.55 -8.25 6.56
CA GLY A 142 0.07 -6.93 6.67
C GLY A 142 0.63 -6.69 8.06
N THR A 143 1.73 -5.97 8.12
CA THR A 143 2.47 -5.73 9.35
C THR A 143 2.80 -4.25 9.42
N LEU A 144 2.52 -3.67 10.59
CA LEU A 144 2.93 -2.32 10.92
C LEU A 144 4.28 -2.34 11.62
N TYR A 145 5.14 -1.44 11.18
CA TYR A 145 6.47 -1.24 11.73
C TYR A 145 6.62 0.16 12.28
N HIS A 146 7.49 0.31 13.26
CA HIS A 146 8.03 1.61 13.59
C HIS A 146 8.78 2.19 12.38
N THR A 147 8.71 3.51 12.20
CA THR A 147 9.47 4.21 11.16
C THR A 147 10.03 5.51 11.70
N GLU A 148 11.26 5.82 11.30
CA GLU A 148 11.90 7.09 11.60
C GLU A 148 11.87 7.99 10.36
N ILE A 149 11.45 9.24 10.52
CA ILE A 149 11.51 10.23 9.44
C ILE A 149 12.95 10.72 9.32
N ILE A 150 13.58 10.45 8.18
CA ILE A 150 14.98 10.80 7.89
C ILE A 150 15.09 11.98 6.92
N GLY A 151 14.00 12.34 6.24
CA GLY A 151 14.01 13.40 5.25
C GLY A 151 12.62 13.92 4.94
N ILE A 152 12.58 15.17 4.49
CA ILE A 152 11.37 15.84 4.03
C ILE A 152 11.71 16.52 2.72
N THR A 153 11.01 16.13 1.66
CA THR A 153 11.01 16.85 0.40
C THR A 153 9.92 17.89 0.46
N ARG A 154 10.32 19.17 0.40
CA ARG A 154 9.39 20.29 0.47
C ARG A 154 8.44 20.28 -0.73
N GLY A 155 7.14 20.34 -0.47
CA GLY A 155 6.11 20.52 -1.48
C GLY A 155 6.17 21.92 -2.12
N SER A 156 5.77 22.01 -3.38
CA SER A 156 5.67 23.29 -4.09
C SER A 156 4.49 23.27 -5.07
N ASN A 157 4.14 24.42 -5.66
CA ASN A 157 3.01 24.47 -6.58
C ASN A 157 3.21 23.52 -7.77
N GLY A 158 2.31 22.53 -7.88
CA GLY A 158 2.34 21.51 -8.93
C GLY A 158 3.25 20.31 -8.62
N ALA A 159 3.97 20.30 -7.50
CA ALA A 159 4.79 19.18 -7.05
C ALA A 159 4.47 18.84 -5.58
N PRO A 160 3.81 17.69 -5.30
CA PRO A 160 3.60 17.26 -3.93
C PRO A 160 4.94 17.10 -3.22
N GLY A 161 4.97 17.39 -1.91
CA GLY A 161 6.13 17.02 -1.10
C GLY A 161 6.06 15.56 -0.69
N GLU A 162 7.04 15.13 0.10
CA GLU A 162 7.18 13.73 0.50
C GLU A 162 7.87 13.65 1.86
N LEU A 163 7.39 12.73 2.71
CA LEU A 163 8.11 12.28 3.89
C LEU A 163 8.93 11.03 3.54
N THR A 164 10.24 11.12 3.71
CA THR A 164 11.12 9.97 3.55
C THR A 164 11.38 9.36 4.93
N GLY A 165 10.83 8.17 5.14
CA GLY A 165 11.07 7.37 6.34
C GLY A 165 12.03 6.23 6.08
N TYR A 166 12.65 5.76 7.16
CA TYR A 166 13.42 4.52 7.21
C TYR A 166 12.65 3.50 8.05
N ILE A 167 12.62 2.25 7.57
CA ILE A 167 11.87 1.14 8.18
C ILE A 167 12.83 -0.03 8.35
N GLU A 168 12.96 -0.50 9.59
CA GLU A 168 13.70 -1.73 9.90
C GLU A 168 12.72 -2.91 9.99
N TYR A 169 12.87 -3.87 9.07
CA TYR A 169 11.99 -5.03 8.97
C TYR A 169 12.49 -6.19 9.85
N ASP A 170 12.48 -5.98 11.17
CA ASP A 170 12.75 -7.01 12.17
C ASP A 170 11.58 -7.16 13.16
N GLU A 171 11.64 -8.20 14.00
CA GLU A 171 10.56 -8.51 14.94
C GLU A 171 10.42 -7.47 16.07
N ASP A 172 11.51 -6.82 16.46
CA ASP A 172 11.54 -5.85 17.55
C ASP A 172 10.85 -4.53 17.15
N ASN A 173 10.83 -4.21 15.86
CA ASN A 173 10.21 -3.02 15.30
C ASN A 173 8.73 -3.20 14.92
N ILE A 174 8.13 -4.38 15.13
CA ILE A 174 6.70 -4.61 14.83
C ILE A 174 5.83 -3.89 15.87
N ILE A 175 4.98 -2.98 15.39
CA ILE A 175 4.05 -2.20 16.24
C ILE A 175 2.59 -2.65 16.10
N GLY A 176 2.29 -3.54 15.16
CA GLY A 176 0.92 -4.02 14.95
C GLY A 176 0.75 -4.87 13.70
N GLU A 177 -0.50 -5.24 13.45
CA GLU A 177 -0.94 -6.03 12.30
C GLU A 177 -2.00 -5.25 11.51
N ILE A 178 -1.87 -5.27 10.19
CA ILE A 178 -2.89 -4.72 9.28
C ILE A 178 -3.82 -5.88 8.94
N THR A 179 -5.10 -5.71 9.19
CA THR A 179 -6.13 -6.74 8.94
C THR A 179 -7.01 -6.38 7.74
N GLU A 180 -7.11 -5.11 7.39
CA GLU A 180 -7.96 -4.64 6.30
C GLU A 180 -7.25 -3.59 5.45
N ASN A 181 -7.38 -3.73 4.13
CA ASN A 181 -6.99 -2.74 3.13
C ASN A 181 -8.26 -2.36 2.35
N THR A 182 -8.68 -1.10 2.41
CA THR A 182 -9.97 -0.62 1.89
C THR A 182 -9.78 0.65 1.06
N ALA A 183 -10.82 1.14 0.39
CA ALA A 183 -10.73 2.39 -0.37
C ALA A 183 -10.48 3.63 0.52
N GLU A 184 -10.86 3.55 1.79
CA GLU A 184 -10.79 4.60 2.80
C GLU A 184 -9.51 4.58 3.63
N GLY A 185 -8.65 3.57 3.43
CA GLY A 185 -7.38 3.42 4.15
C GLY A 185 -7.13 1.99 4.62
N ILE A 186 -6.17 1.86 5.53
CA ILE A 186 -5.81 0.59 6.17
C ILE A 186 -6.19 0.58 7.64
N PHE A 187 -6.60 -0.59 8.11
CA PHE A 187 -7.05 -0.82 9.48
C PHE A 187 -6.43 -2.09 10.06
N GLY A 188 -6.40 -2.15 11.38
CA GLY A 188 -5.93 -3.32 12.09
C GLY A 188 -5.71 -3.03 13.56
N THR A 189 -4.79 -3.77 14.18
CA THR A 189 -4.56 -3.73 15.63
C THR A 189 -3.11 -3.39 15.95
N CYS A 190 -2.94 -2.60 16.99
CA CYS A 190 -1.65 -2.18 17.51
C CYS A 190 -1.25 -3.02 18.72
N ASN A 191 0.05 -3.14 18.95
CA ASN A 191 0.57 -3.71 20.19
C ASN A 191 0.40 -2.73 21.37
N SER A 192 0.60 -3.23 22.60
CA SER A 192 0.45 -2.42 23.81
C SER A 192 1.43 -1.26 23.90
N GLN A 193 2.64 -1.41 23.35
CA GLN A 193 3.71 -0.41 23.43
C GLN A 193 3.34 0.88 22.67
N ILE A 194 2.83 0.74 21.44
CA ILE A 194 2.41 1.93 20.68
C ILE A 194 1.13 2.51 21.28
N TYR A 195 0.20 1.68 21.74
CA TYR A 195 -1.03 2.16 22.38
C TYR A 195 -0.74 3.09 23.58
N GLU A 196 0.17 2.70 24.47
CA GLU A 196 0.57 3.52 25.62
C GLU A 196 1.27 4.82 25.21
N THR A 197 2.03 4.80 24.11
CA THR A 197 2.75 5.98 23.60
C THR A 197 1.80 7.01 22.98
N VAL A 198 0.74 6.54 22.32
CA VAL A 198 -0.24 7.39 21.62
C VAL A 198 -1.39 7.83 22.52
N SER A 199 -1.61 7.18 23.66
CA SER A 199 -2.74 7.39 24.57
C SER A 199 -2.81 8.81 25.16
N ALA A 200 -3.23 9.76 24.32
CA ALA A 200 -3.75 11.07 24.66
C ALA A 200 -5.27 11.02 24.85
N GLU A 201 -5.85 12.16 25.22
CA GLU A 201 -7.29 12.32 25.41
C GLU A 201 -8.06 11.91 24.15
N ALA A 202 -9.07 11.05 24.33
CA ALA A 202 -9.94 10.65 23.25
C ALA A 202 -10.83 11.83 22.83
N LEU A 203 -10.82 12.16 21.53
CA LEU A 203 -11.70 13.18 20.97
C LEU A 203 -12.96 12.53 20.37
N PRO A 204 -14.13 13.19 20.48
CA PRO A 204 -15.33 12.74 19.81
C PRO A 204 -15.17 12.83 18.29
N ILE A 205 -15.78 11.88 17.57
CA ILE A 205 -15.83 11.90 16.11
C ILE A 205 -16.85 12.93 15.66
N GLY A 206 -16.42 13.88 14.83
CA GLY A 206 -17.30 14.83 14.16
C GLY A 206 -17.86 14.26 12.86
N LEU A 207 -19.12 14.56 12.55
CA LEU A 207 -19.77 14.17 11.31
C LEU A 207 -19.49 15.18 10.19
N LYS A 208 -19.61 14.72 8.93
CA LYS A 208 -19.38 15.55 7.74
C LYS A 208 -20.22 16.84 7.73
N GLN A 209 -21.42 16.81 8.31
CA GLN A 209 -22.35 17.95 8.40
C GLN A 209 -21.94 19.00 9.44
N GLU A 210 -21.02 18.65 10.34
CA GLU A 210 -20.55 19.53 11.43
C GLU A 210 -19.32 20.34 11.00
N ILE A 211 -18.75 20.04 9.83
CA ILE A 211 -17.58 20.75 9.30
C ILE A 211 -17.96 22.19 8.95
N THR A 212 -17.27 23.14 9.56
CA THR A 212 -17.43 24.57 9.28
C THR A 212 -16.16 25.17 8.71
N ARG A 213 -16.30 26.21 7.89
CA ARG A 213 -15.16 26.99 7.38
C ARG A 213 -14.59 27.85 8.50
N GLY A 214 -13.29 28.10 8.44
CA GLY A 214 -12.58 28.95 9.39
C GLY A 214 -11.38 28.25 10.06
N PRO A 215 -10.87 28.83 11.17
CA PRO A 215 -9.69 28.31 11.86
C PRO A 215 -9.93 26.89 12.40
N ALA A 216 -8.95 26.02 12.20
CA ALA A 216 -8.93 24.65 12.71
C ALA A 216 -7.48 24.21 12.98
N GLN A 217 -7.31 22.99 13.50
CA GLN A 217 -5.99 22.40 13.73
C GLN A 217 -5.90 21.02 13.11
N ILE A 218 -4.71 20.67 12.63
CA ILE A 218 -4.34 19.32 12.22
C ILE A 218 -3.28 18.78 13.16
N ILE A 219 -3.18 17.46 13.26
CA ILE A 219 -2.13 16.77 14.03
C ILE A 219 -1.23 15.99 13.08
N CYS A 220 0.09 16.17 13.20
CA CYS A 220 1.07 15.34 12.51
C CYS A 220 2.42 15.33 13.25
N SER A 221 3.25 14.32 12.99
CA SER A 221 4.63 14.26 13.50
C SER A 221 5.62 14.42 12.36
N ILE A 222 6.44 15.46 12.44
CA ILE A 222 7.52 15.74 11.48
C ILE A 222 8.86 15.23 12.03
N ASP A 223 9.06 15.37 13.34
CA ASP A 223 10.27 15.00 14.08
C ASP A 223 10.02 13.80 15.02
N GLY A 224 9.03 12.96 14.67
CA GLY A 224 8.61 11.81 15.47
C GLY A 224 7.67 12.15 16.63
N THR A 225 7.46 13.43 16.97
CA THR A 225 6.50 13.84 18.02
C THR A 225 5.23 14.44 17.40
N PRO A 226 4.03 13.95 17.74
CA PRO A 226 2.77 14.55 17.28
C PRO A 226 2.61 15.97 17.80
N ARG A 227 2.30 16.91 16.91
CA ARG A 227 1.99 18.29 17.27
C ARG A 227 0.76 18.78 16.51
N TYR A 228 0.03 19.68 17.15
CA TYR A 228 -1.05 20.40 16.50
C TYR A 228 -0.50 21.60 15.74
N TYR A 229 -0.96 21.78 14.51
CA TYR A 229 -0.60 22.90 13.65
C TYR A 229 -1.86 23.61 13.18
N ASP A 230 -1.79 24.94 13.14
CA ASP A 230 -2.92 25.77 12.74
C ASP A 230 -3.15 25.73 11.22
N ILE A 231 -4.43 25.58 10.87
CA ILE A 231 -4.92 25.62 9.50
C ILE A 231 -6.17 26.50 9.40
N GLU A 232 -6.58 26.78 8.17
CA GLU A 232 -7.88 27.37 7.87
C GLU A 232 -8.62 26.52 6.85
N ILE A 233 -9.83 26.10 7.20
CA ILE A 233 -10.76 25.41 6.29
C ILE A 233 -11.38 26.46 5.36
N MET A 234 -10.98 26.43 4.10
CA MET A 234 -11.39 27.40 3.08
C MET A 234 -12.72 27.00 2.44
N GLU A 235 -12.86 25.73 2.06
CA GLU A 235 -14.03 25.18 1.39
C GLU A 235 -14.36 23.79 1.90
N VAL A 236 -15.64 23.46 1.84
CA VAL A 236 -16.19 22.15 2.22
C VAL A 236 -17.09 21.71 1.08
N HIS A 237 -16.73 20.59 0.47
CA HIS A 237 -17.48 19.95 -0.62
C HIS A 237 -18.11 18.68 -0.07
N LEU A 238 -19.42 18.72 0.13
CA LEU A 238 -20.17 17.60 0.70
C LEU A 238 -20.68 16.62 -0.36
N ASP A 239 -20.53 16.95 -1.64
CA ASP A 239 -21.05 16.18 -2.76
C ASP A 239 -20.26 14.88 -3.00
N ASN A 240 -20.90 13.87 -3.59
CA ASN A 240 -20.44 12.47 -3.65
C ASN A 240 -19.37 12.16 -4.71
N ASP A 241 -18.82 13.16 -5.40
CA ASP A 241 -17.96 12.90 -6.56
C ASP A 241 -16.55 12.40 -6.16
N ASN A 242 -16.11 12.60 -4.91
CA ASN A 242 -14.84 12.09 -4.43
C ASN A 242 -14.81 11.90 -2.91
N VAL A 243 -14.93 10.66 -2.44
CA VAL A 243 -15.01 10.29 -1.01
C VAL A 243 -13.81 10.82 -0.21
N ASN A 244 -12.64 10.91 -0.85
CA ASN A 244 -11.38 11.28 -0.20
C ASN A 244 -10.97 12.76 -0.37
N ARG A 245 -11.81 13.60 -0.99
CA ARG A 245 -11.48 15.03 -1.26
C ARG A 245 -12.65 15.97 -0.96
N GLY A 246 -13.04 16.04 0.31
CA GLY A 246 -14.16 16.87 0.77
C GLY A 246 -13.80 18.23 1.38
N ILE A 247 -12.53 18.48 1.67
CA ILE A 247 -12.09 19.69 2.40
C ILE A 247 -10.95 20.36 1.63
N VAL A 248 -11.11 21.65 1.35
CA VAL A 248 -10.01 22.50 0.89
C VAL A 248 -9.54 23.31 2.10
N LEU A 249 -8.29 23.13 2.48
CA LEU A 249 -7.69 23.79 3.63
C LEU A 249 -6.37 24.46 3.27
N ARG A 250 -5.99 25.45 4.07
CA ARG A 250 -4.72 26.16 3.95
C ARG A 250 -3.93 26.01 5.26
N ILE A 251 -2.67 25.61 5.16
CA ILE A 251 -1.77 25.65 6.31
C ILE A 251 -1.47 27.11 6.65
N THR A 252 -1.71 27.51 7.90
CA THR A 252 -1.41 28.85 8.42
C THR A 252 -0.27 28.86 9.42
N ASP A 253 0.10 27.69 9.94
CA ASP A 253 1.25 27.50 10.83
C ASP A 253 2.59 27.78 10.12
N ALA A 254 3.38 28.69 10.69
CA ALA A 254 4.63 29.14 10.09
C ALA A 254 5.76 28.11 10.20
N GLU A 255 5.78 27.30 11.26
CA GLU A 255 6.80 26.27 11.48
C GLU A 255 6.61 25.15 10.46
N LEU A 256 5.38 24.61 10.37
CA LEU A 256 5.04 23.56 9.40
C LEU A 256 5.35 24.01 7.97
N LEU A 257 4.91 25.21 7.56
CA LEU A 257 5.19 25.76 6.22
C LEU A 257 6.69 25.90 5.92
N SER A 258 7.49 26.23 6.93
CA SER A 258 8.94 26.37 6.76
C SER A 258 9.61 25.02 6.47
N LEU A 259 9.13 23.95 7.11
CA LEU A 259 9.66 22.60 7.00
C LEU A 259 9.16 21.88 5.74
N THR A 260 7.86 21.96 5.46
CA THR A 260 7.20 21.09 4.47
C THR A 260 6.73 21.84 3.23
N GLY A 261 6.56 23.16 3.32
CA GLY A 261 6.00 23.98 2.22
C GLY A 261 4.49 23.81 2.01
N GLY A 262 3.81 23.01 2.83
CA GLY A 262 2.40 22.69 2.71
C GLY A 262 2.08 21.33 3.35
N ILE A 263 1.04 20.66 2.84
CA ILE A 263 0.79 19.25 3.18
C ILE A 263 1.74 18.39 2.33
N VAL A 264 2.38 17.42 2.96
CA VAL A 264 3.30 16.44 2.38
C VAL A 264 2.90 15.03 2.77
#